data_AF-A0A0P9BQI8-F1
#
_entry.id   AF-A0A0P9BQI8-F1
#
_cell.length_a   1.000
_cell.length_b   1.000
_cell.length_c   1.000
_cell.angle_alpha   90.00
_cell.angle_beta   90.00
_cell.angle_gamma   90.00
#
_symmetry.space_group_name_H-M   'P 1'
#
loop_
_entity.id
_entity.type
_entity.pdbx_description
1 polymer ?
#
loop_
_entity_poly.entity_id
_entity_poly.type
_entity_poly.pdbx_seq_one_letter_code
_entity_poly.pdbx_strand_id
1 'polypeptide(L)'
;MGGGNDIRCGLEPLEFEECIIDSPEFRENLNQHEKELDHTSHQIKRIIKEVKDLMTAAKVLSTRMKQLAILLNDFNFECIGNAQTDDENVICESLKRFCAIIGNIEEEREKMLTLADKHIIESLEEFRKKQIGGVKENKKKFDKKTEKFCQSQERFLNMSTKKPENTLQENSNI
;
A
#
# COMPACT_ATOMS: atom_id res chain seq x y z
N MET A 1 0.46 -8.69 38.15
CA MET A 1 0.02 -7.93 36.97
C MET A 1 0.10 -8.86 35.79
N GLY A 2 -1.06 -9.31 35.31
CA GLY A 2 -1.16 -10.36 34.29
C GLY A 2 -0.70 -9.85 32.94
N GLY A 3 0.41 -10.41 32.45
CA GLY A 3 0.76 -10.36 31.04
C GLY A 3 -0.16 -11.30 30.29
N GLY A 4 -1.26 -10.77 29.78
CA GLY A 4 -2.00 -11.42 28.71
C GLY A 4 -1.14 -11.34 27.46
N ASN A 5 -0.60 -12.48 27.03
CA ASN A 5 -0.18 -12.65 25.65
C ASN A 5 -1.44 -12.43 24.80
N ASP A 6 -1.59 -11.23 24.23
CA ASP A 6 -2.47 -10.99 23.09
C ASP A 6 -1.90 -11.80 21.91
N ILE A 7 -2.20 -13.10 21.92
CA ILE A 7 -2.19 -13.90 20.71
C ILE A 7 -3.24 -13.22 19.85
N ARG A 8 -2.82 -12.47 18.82
CA ARG A 8 -3.72 -11.97 17.80
C ARG A 8 -4.34 -13.20 17.10
N CYS A 9 -5.41 -13.74 17.65
CA CYS A 9 -6.27 -14.68 16.94
C CYS A 9 -6.79 -13.93 15.72
N GLY A 10 -6.59 -14.50 14.54
CA GLY A 10 -7.17 -13.96 13.32
C GLY A 10 -8.69 -13.93 13.43
N LEU A 11 -9.33 -13.12 12.58
CA LEU A 11 -10.78 -13.14 12.47
C LEU A 11 -11.27 -14.53 12.07
N GLU A 12 -12.37 -14.98 12.66
CA GLU A 12 -12.96 -16.27 12.31
C GLU A 12 -13.44 -16.26 10.85
N PRO A 13 -13.33 -17.38 10.13
CA PRO A 13 -13.79 -17.46 8.75
C PRO A 13 -15.27 -17.07 8.59
N LEU A 14 -15.60 -16.56 7.41
CA LEU A 14 -16.98 -16.33 7.01
C LEU A 14 -17.53 -17.60 6.35
N GLU A 15 -18.40 -18.31 7.03
CA GLU A 15 -19.01 -19.55 6.53
C GLU A 15 -20.18 -19.24 5.59
N PHE A 16 -20.29 -19.98 4.49
CA PHE A 16 -21.33 -19.75 3.48
C PHE A 16 -22.72 -20.18 3.97
N GLU A 17 -22.79 -21.22 4.80
CA GLU A 17 -24.03 -21.71 5.41
C GLU A 17 -24.65 -20.63 6.30
N GLU A 18 -23.83 -19.97 7.12
CA GLU A 18 -24.25 -18.85 7.98
C GLU A 18 -24.67 -17.61 7.18
N CYS A 19 -24.05 -17.40 6.02
CA CYS A 19 -24.45 -16.32 5.10
C CYS A 19 -25.89 -16.51 4.57
N ILE A 20 -26.35 -17.75 4.40
CA ILE A 20 -27.74 -18.03 3.96
C ILE A 20 -28.73 -17.73 5.08
N ILE A 21 -28.37 -18.05 6.33
CA ILE A 21 -29.19 -17.80 7.51
C ILE A 21 -29.26 -16.30 7.83
N ASP A 22 -28.23 -15.54 7.46
CA ASP A 22 -28.07 -14.11 7.72
C ASP A 22 -28.19 -13.77 9.22
N SER A 23 -27.53 -14.58 10.05
CA SER A 23 -27.60 -14.46 11.51
C SER A 23 -26.95 -13.15 12.00
N PRO A 24 -27.40 -12.58 13.14
CA PRO A 24 -26.77 -11.40 13.73
C PRO A 24 -25.27 -11.60 14.02
N GLU A 25 -24.89 -12.83 14.39
CA GLU A 25 -23.50 -13.21 14.65
C GLU A 25 -22.66 -13.20 13.37
N PHE A 26 -23.17 -13.78 12.28
CA PHE A 26 -22.53 -13.68 10.96
C PHE A 26 -22.33 -12.22 10.52
N ARG A 27 -23.36 -11.37 10.71
CA ARG A 27 -23.28 -9.94 10.38
C ARG A 27 -22.24 -9.21 11.21
N GLU A 28 -22.09 -9.53 12.48
CA GLU A 28 -21.04 -8.95 13.32
C GLU A 28 -19.66 -9.41 12.86
N ASN A 29 -19.46 -10.70 12.60
CA ASN A 29 -18.18 -11.21 12.08
C ASN A 29 -17.82 -10.55 10.74
N LEU A 30 -18.77 -10.48 9.79
CA LEU A 30 -18.60 -9.78 8.51
C LEU A 30 -18.18 -8.32 8.72
N ASN A 31 -18.80 -7.61 9.67
CA ASN A 31 -18.45 -6.23 10.00
C ASN A 31 -17.01 -6.12 10.52
N GLN A 32 -16.54 -7.07 11.33
CA GLN A 32 -15.15 -7.09 11.80
C GLN A 32 -14.16 -7.28 10.65
N HIS A 33 -14.44 -8.17 9.69
CA HIS A 33 -13.64 -8.31 8.47
C HIS A 33 -13.58 -7.02 7.65
N GLU A 34 -14.71 -6.32 7.50
CA GLU A 34 -14.78 -5.05 6.78
C GLU A 34 -13.97 -3.95 7.48
N LYS A 35 -14.01 -3.86 8.81
CA LYS A 35 -13.19 -2.94 9.61
C LYS A 35 -11.70 -3.23 9.45
N GLU A 36 -11.31 -4.50 9.51
CA GLU A 36 -9.91 -4.90 9.35
C GLU A 36 -9.40 -4.60 7.93
N LEU A 37 -10.25 -4.80 6.91
CA LEU A 37 -9.95 -4.42 5.53
C LEU A 37 -9.72 -2.90 5.39
N ASP A 38 -10.56 -2.09 6.04
CA ASP A 38 -10.40 -0.64 6.10
C ASP A 38 -9.10 -0.25 6.82
N HIS A 39 -8.81 -0.88 7.95
CA HIS A 39 -7.58 -0.67 8.71
C HIS A 39 -6.34 -0.99 7.87
N THR A 40 -6.30 -2.17 7.26
CA THR A 40 -5.25 -2.62 6.35
C THR A 40 -5.05 -1.65 5.19
N SER A 41 -6.13 -1.15 4.58
CA SER A 41 -6.07 -0.15 3.51
C SER A 41 -5.37 1.15 3.93
N HIS A 42 -5.60 1.59 5.17
CA HIS A 42 -4.95 2.77 5.74
C HIS A 42 -3.48 2.51 6.06
N GLN A 43 -3.15 1.35 6.63
CA GLN A 43 -1.76 0.97 6.90
C GLN A 43 -0.93 0.92 5.61
N ILE A 44 -1.44 0.29 4.55
CA ILE A 44 -0.77 0.23 3.24
C ILE A 44 -0.56 1.64 2.68
N LYS A 45 -1.57 2.52 2.77
CA LYS A 45 -1.44 3.92 2.31
C LYS A 45 -0.34 4.67 3.07
N ARG A 46 -0.19 4.42 4.37
CA ARG A 46 0.90 5.00 5.18
C ARG A 46 2.26 4.46 4.75
N ILE A 47 2.40 3.14 4.55
CA ILE A 47 3.65 2.54 4.08
C ILE A 47 4.07 3.15 2.74
N ILE A 48 3.14 3.24 1.77
CA ILE A 48 3.42 3.88 0.47
C ILE A 48 3.93 5.32 0.66
N LYS A 49 3.30 6.08 1.57
CA LYS A 49 3.73 7.45 1.85
C LYS A 49 5.16 7.49 2.41
N GLU A 50 5.45 6.69 3.43
CA GLU A 50 6.79 6.65 4.03
C GLU A 50 7.87 6.26 3.01
N VAL A 51 7.58 5.30 2.11
CA VAL A 51 8.50 4.92 1.02
C VAL A 51 8.73 6.08 0.04
N LYS A 52 7.67 6.81 -0.35
CA LYS A 52 7.79 7.99 -1.21
C LYS A 52 8.60 9.11 -0.57
N ASP A 53 8.40 9.35 0.73
CA ASP A 53 9.13 10.36 1.49
C ASP A 53 10.62 9.97 1.61
N LEU A 54 10.92 8.69 1.88
CA LEU A 54 12.28 8.15 1.87
C LEU A 54 12.95 8.31 0.49
N MET A 55 12.25 7.98 -0.59
CA MET A 55 12.79 8.13 -1.95
C MET A 55 13.09 9.60 -2.27
N THR A 56 12.24 10.52 -1.82
CA THR A 56 12.48 11.96 -1.97
C THR A 56 13.76 12.38 -1.23
N ALA A 57 13.94 11.95 0.01
CA ALA A 57 15.14 12.23 0.78
C ALA A 57 16.40 11.62 0.13
N ALA A 58 16.30 10.40 -0.39
CA ALA A 58 17.39 9.74 -1.11
C ALA A 58 17.78 10.49 -2.39
N LYS A 59 16.81 11.05 -3.14
CA LYS A 59 17.10 11.90 -4.31
C LYS A 59 17.87 13.16 -3.93
N VAL A 60 17.52 13.80 -2.81
CA VAL A 60 18.26 14.96 -2.29
C VAL A 60 19.70 14.56 -1.95
N LEU A 61 19.89 13.44 -1.25
CA LEU A 61 21.22 12.90 -0.96
C LEU A 61 22.01 12.67 -2.24
N SER A 62 21.40 12.03 -3.25
CA SER A 62 22.04 11.80 -4.55
C SER A 62 22.49 13.08 -5.23
N THR A 63 21.68 14.13 -5.20
CA THR A 63 22.09 15.43 -5.74
C THR A 63 23.32 15.98 -5.01
N ARG A 64 23.37 15.89 -3.68
CA ARG A 64 24.51 16.38 -2.89
C ARG A 64 25.77 15.55 -3.10
N MET A 65 25.64 14.24 -3.20
CA MET A 65 26.75 13.33 -3.48
C MET A 65 27.34 13.58 -4.88
N LYS A 66 26.50 13.79 -5.90
CA LYS A 66 26.95 14.17 -7.25
C LYS A 66 27.68 15.52 -7.24
N GLN A 67 27.18 16.51 -6.50
CA GLN A 67 27.85 17.80 -6.33
C GLN A 67 29.24 17.64 -5.66
N LEU A 68 29.33 16.82 -4.61
CA LEU A 68 30.61 16.51 -3.97
C LEU A 68 31.58 15.83 -4.94
N ALA A 69 31.11 14.88 -5.73
CA ALA A 69 31.93 14.20 -6.73
C ALA A 69 32.53 15.17 -7.75
N ILE A 70 31.73 16.14 -8.23
CA ILE A 70 32.19 17.20 -9.14
C ILE A 70 33.30 18.02 -8.48
N LEU A 71 33.12 18.45 -7.22
CA LEU A 71 34.15 19.22 -6.51
C LEU A 71 35.45 18.43 -6.32
N LEU A 72 35.36 17.12 -6.08
CA LEU A 72 36.54 16.24 -5.98
C LEU A 72 37.25 16.08 -7.32
N ASN A 73 36.50 15.99 -8.41
CA ASN A 73 37.04 15.88 -9.76
C ASN A 73 37.72 17.18 -10.22
N ASP A 74 37.14 18.32 -9.85
CA ASP A 74 37.59 19.65 -10.27
C ASP A 74 38.69 20.21 -9.36
N PHE A 75 38.97 19.54 -8.23
CA PHE A 75 40.06 19.94 -7.34
C PHE A 75 41.39 19.90 -8.10
N ASN A 76 42.12 21.00 -8.02
CA ASN A 76 43.49 21.08 -8.49
C ASN A 76 44.29 22.04 -7.59
N PHE A 77 45.57 21.76 -7.39
CA PHE A 77 46.45 22.68 -6.69
C PHE A 77 46.78 23.90 -7.55
N GLU A 78 46.84 25.07 -6.92
CA GLU A 78 47.38 26.27 -7.55
C GLU A 78 48.91 26.15 -7.60
N CYS A 79 49.45 25.93 -8.81
CA CYS A 79 50.88 25.71 -8.99
C CYS A 79 51.66 27.04 -8.89
N ILE A 80 52.72 27.06 -8.06
CA ILE A 80 53.70 28.15 -8.04
C ILE A 80 54.85 27.77 -8.99
N GLY A 81 54.99 28.49 -10.11
CA GLY A 81 55.99 28.19 -11.14
C GLY A 81 55.41 27.44 -12.34
N ASN A 82 56.12 26.42 -12.84
CA ASN A 82 55.87 25.89 -14.20
C ASN A 82 55.20 24.50 -14.22
N ALA A 83 55.16 23.78 -13.08
CA ALA A 83 54.66 22.41 -13.01
C ALA A 83 54.31 22.01 -11.56
N GLN A 84 53.32 21.12 -11.42
CA GLN A 84 52.96 20.48 -10.15
C GLN A 84 53.99 19.44 -9.74
N THR A 85 54.16 19.27 -8.43
CA THR A 85 54.96 18.20 -7.83
C THR A 85 54.30 16.82 -8.02
N ASP A 86 55.09 15.76 -7.89
CA ASP A 86 54.57 14.39 -7.98
C ASP A 86 53.50 14.11 -6.92
N ASP A 87 53.67 14.61 -5.70
CA ASP A 87 52.70 14.44 -4.61
C ASP A 87 51.38 15.16 -4.90
N GLU A 88 51.42 16.37 -5.45
CA GLU A 88 50.22 17.11 -5.87
C GLU A 88 49.46 16.35 -6.96
N ASN A 89 50.18 15.80 -7.94
CA ASN A 89 49.58 14.96 -8.98
C ASN A 89 48.91 13.71 -8.38
N VAL A 90 49.59 13.02 -7.45
CA VAL A 90 49.04 11.84 -6.76
C VAL A 90 47.77 12.17 -5.98
N ILE A 91 47.73 13.31 -5.29
CA ILE A 91 46.55 13.76 -4.55
C ILE A 91 45.40 14.07 -5.51
N CYS A 92 45.63 14.85 -6.57
CA CYS A 92 44.60 15.17 -7.57
C CYS A 92 43.99 13.90 -8.19
N GLU A 93 44.84 12.94 -8.60
CA GLU A 93 44.37 11.66 -9.14
C GLU A 93 43.60 10.83 -8.11
N SER A 94 43.97 10.91 -6.83
CA SER A 94 43.23 10.24 -5.75
C SER A 94 41.82 10.83 -5.56
N LEU A 95 41.66 12.15 -5.64
CA LEU A 95 40.34 12.79 -5.54
C LEU A 95 39.46 12.48 -6.76
N LYS A 96 40.03 12.41 -7.97
CA LYS A 96 39.31 11.92 -9.15
C LYS A 96 38.83 10.48 -8.99
N ARG A 97 39.62 9.61 -8.35
CA ARG A 97 39.16 8.23 -8.01
C ARG A 97 37.99 8.24 -7.03
N PHE A 98 37.99 9.12 -6.03
CA PHE A 98 36.83 9.26 -5.13
C PHE A 98 35.59 9.73 -5.88
N CYS A 99 35.71 10.67 -6.82
CA CYS A 99 34.61 11.05 -7.71
C CYS A 99 34.03 9.84 -8.46
N ALA A 100 34.89 9.02 -9.07
CA ALA A 100 34.46 7.83 -9.80
C ALA A 100 33.71 6.83 -8.90
N ILE A 101 34.22 6.58 -7.68
CA ILE A 101 33.56 5.70 -6.71
C ILE A 101 32.18 6.24 -6.32
N ILE A 102 32.08 7.55 -6.02
CA ILE A 102 30.80 8.19 -5.72
C ILE A 102 29.84 8.05 -6.91
N GLY A 103 30.31 8.27 -8.14
CA GLY A 103 29.52 8.09 -9.36
C GLY A 103 28.88 6.70 -9.44
N ASN A 104 29.66 5.64 -9.17
CA ASN A 104 29.16 4.26 -9.17
C ASN A 104 28.10 4.04 -8.08
N ILE A 105 28.33 4.57 -6.87
CA ILE A 105 27.35 4.49 -5.76
C ILE A 105 26.04 5.17 -6.14
N GLU A 106 26.10 6.32 -6.81
CA GLU A 106 24.91 7.06 -7.24
C GLU A 106 24.14 6.35 -8.35
N GLU A 107 24.83 5.68 -9.27
CA GLU A 107 24.19 4.87 -10.30
C GLU A 107 23.39 3.71 -9.68
N GLU A 108 24.00 2.99 -8.72
CA GLU A 108 23.31 1.91 -8.01
C GLU A 108 22.14 2.41 -7.15
N ARG A 109 22.26 3.60 -6.54
CA ARG A 109 21.13 4.21 -5.82
C ARG A 109 19.98 4.55 -6.75
N GLU A 110 20.24 5.10 -7.93
CA GLU A 110 19.18 5.40 -8.91
C GLU A 110 18.44 4.12 -9.33
N LYS A 111 19.17 3.03 -9.57
CA LYS A 111 18.58 1.71 -9.87
C LYS A 111 17.72 1.22 -8.70
N MET A 112 18.22 1.32 -7.47
CA MET A 112 17.49 0.93 -6.27
C MET A 112 16.19 1.74 -6.10
N LEU A 113 16.22 3.05 -6.33
CA LEU A 113 15.02 3.90 -6.23
C LEU A 113 13.98 3.53 -7.29
N THR A 114 14.41 3.23 -8.52
CA THR A 114 13.52 2.77 -9.59
C THR A 114 12.86 1.43 -9.23
N LEU A 115 13.63 0.49 -8.67
CA LEU A 115 13.11 -0.81 -8.23
C LEU A 115 12.13 -0.66 -7.06
N ALA A 116 12.41 0.24 -6.11
CA ALA A 116 11.50 0.52 -4.99
C ALA A 116 10.16 1.10 -5.47
N ASP A 117 10.18 2.02 -6.43
CA ASP A 117 8.97 2.58 -7.02
C ASP A 117 8.09 1.47 -7.63
N LYS A 118 8.69 0.67 -8.52
CA LYS A 118 7.99 -0.40 -9.23
C LYS A 118 7.52 -1.52 -8.31
N HIS A 119 8.41 -2.05 -7.48
CA HIS A 119 8.13 -3.29 -6.75
C HIS A 119 7.46 -3.07 -5.40
N ILE A 120 7.59 -1.88 -4.81
CA ILE A 120 6.97 -1.56 -3.52
C ILE A 120 5.77 -0.64 -3.72
N ILE A 121 5.97 0.54 -4.34
CA ILE A 121 4.89 1.53 -4.46
C ILE A 121 3.81 1.03 -5.40
N GLU A 122 4.13 0.73 -6.67
CA GLU A 122 3.13 0.33 -7.66
C GLU A 122 2.42 -0.96 -7.22
N SER A 123 3.16 -1.97 -6.74
CA SER A 123 2.58 -3.23 -6.23
C SER A 123 1.57 -3.00 -5.10
N LEU A 124 1.91 -2.14 -4.12
CA LEU A 124 1.02 -1.86 -2.99
C LEU A 124 -0.19 -1.00 -3.40
N GLU A 125 0.01 -0.04 -4.31
CA GLU A 125 -1.09 0.76 -4.87
C GLU A 125 -2.06 -0.12 -5.66
N GLU A 126 -1.53 -1.03 -6.49
CA GLU A 126 -2.30 -1.98 -7.26
C GLU A 126 -3.06 -2.96 -6.35
N PHE A 127 -2.40 -3.55 -5.36
CA PHE A 127 -3.04 -4.43 -4.38
C PHE A 127 -4.19 -3.70 -3.66
N ARG A 128 -3.94 -2.49 -3.16
CA ARG A 128 -4.95 -1.68 -2.48
C ARG A 128 -6.12 -1.33 -3.39
N LYS A 129 -5.87 -1.05 -4.67
CA LYS A 129 -6.91 -0.72 -5.65
C LYS A 129 -7.74 -1.94 -6.04
N LYS A 130 -7.08 -3.05 -6.41
CA LYS A 130 -7.73 -4.22 -6.98
C LYS A 130 -8.32 -5.13 -5.91
N GLN A 131 -7.54 -5.50 -4.91
CA GLN A 131 -7.95 -6.47 -3.89
C GLN A 131 -8.88 -5.80 -2.87
N ILE A 132 -8.42 -4.72 -2.23
CA ILE A 132 -9.23 -4.04 -1.22
C ILE A 132 -10.37 -3.23 -1.85
N GLY A 133 -10.07 -2.47 -2.90
CA GLY A 133 -11.09 -1.68 -3.60
C GLY A 133 -12.18 -2.54 -4.24
N GLY A 134 -11.83 -3.70 -4.80
CA GLY A 134 -12.80 -4.66 -5.35
C GLY A 134 -13.77 -5.20 -4.32
N VAL A 135 -13.27 -5.59 -3.13
CA VAL A 135 -14.13 -6.05 -2.02
C VAL A 135 -15.10 -4.94 -1.58
N LYS A 136 -14.65 -3.69 -1.48
CA LYS A 136 -15.52 -2.55 -1.14
C LYS A 136 -16.63 -2.31 -2.16
N GLU A 137 -16.37 -2.55 -3.44
CA GLU A 137 -17.40 -2.45 -4.48
C GLU A 137 -18.43 -3.59 -4.34
N ASN A 138 -17.98 -4.80 -4.04
CA ASN A 138 -18.86 -5.95 -3.80
C ASN A 138 -19.71 -5.75 -2.54
N LYS A 139 -19.15 -5.19 -1.48
CA LYS A 139 -19.89 -4.78 -0.28
C LYS A 139 -21.06 -3.85 -0.65
N LYS A 140 -20.81 -2.79 -1.43
CA LYS A 140 -21.90 -1.88 -1.86
C LYS A 140 -23.02 -2.59 -2.62
N LYS A 141 -22.67 -3.59 -3.45
CA LYS A 141 -23.66 -4.41 -4.16
C LYS A 141 -24.45 -5.30 -3.19
N PHE A 142 -23.77 -5.87 -2.19
CA PHE A 142 -24.37 -6.68 -1.14
C PHE A 142 -25.32 -5.87 -0.25
N ASP A 143 -24.91 -4.69 0.20
CA ASP A 143 -25.74 -3.78 1.01
C ASP A 143 -27.02 -3.40 0.25
N LYS A 144 -26.90 -3.08 -1.04
CA LYS A 144 -28.06 -2.75 -1.89
C LYS A 144 -29.02 -3.93 -2.09
N LYS A 145 -28.51 -5.17 -2.11
CA LYS A 145 -29.35 -6.37 -2.14
C LYS A 145 -30.03 -6.62 -0.79
N THR A 146 -29.30 -6.43 0.30
CA THR A 146 -29.83 -6.52 1.68
C THR A 146 -30.98 -5.53 1.86
N GLU A 147 -30.80 -4.27 1.48
CA GLU A 147 -31.84 -3.23 1.59
C GLU A 147 -33.12 -3.62 0.85
N LYS A 148 -33.00 -4.09 -0.41
CA LYS A 148 -34.15 -4.54 -1.21
C LYS A 148 -34.85 -5.75 -0.59
N PHE A 149 -34.09 -6.68 -0.04
CA PHE A 149 -34.62 -7.87 0.61
C PHE A 149 -35.45 -7.50 1.86
N CYS A 150 -34.89 -6.66 2.74
CA CYS A 150 -35.60 -6.16 3.92
C CYS A 150 -36.88 -5.39 3.53
N GLN A 151 -36.81 -4.52 2.51
CA GLN A 151 -38.00 -3.83 1.99
C GLN A 151 -39.07 -4.80 1.47
N SER A 152 -38.68 -5.91 0.85
CA SER A 152 -39.62 -6.93 0.37
C SER A 152 -40.31 -7.66 1.53
N GLN A 153 -39.55 -8.00 2.58
CA GLN A 153 -40.11 -8.63 3.79
C GLN A 153 -41.09 -7.70 4.49
N GLU A 154 -40.75 -6.42 4.64
CA GLU A 154 -41.64 -5.42 5.24
C GLU A 154 -42.96 -5.29 4.45
N ARG A 155 -42.91 -5.25 3.11
CA ARG A 155 -44.12 -5.24 2.27
C ARG A 155 -44.98 -6.49 2.46
N PHE A 156 -44.35 -7.67 2.55
CA PHE A 156 -45.05 -8.93 2.76
C PHE A 156 -45.74 -8.96 4.14
N LEU A 157 -45.06 -8.54 5.20
CA LEU A 157 -45.62 -8.45 6.55
C LEU A 157 -46.79 -7.45 6.62
N ASN A 158 -46.74 -6.39 5.83
CA ASN A 158 -47.81 -5.39 5.74
C ASN A 158 -49.00 -5.85 4.86
N MET A 159 -48.93 -7.02 4.20
CA MET A 159 -50.09 -7.59 3.53
C MET A 159 -51.07 -8.14 4.58
N SER A 160 -52.20 -7.45 4.78
CA SER A 160 -53.25 -7.87 5.69
C SER A 160 -53.78 -9.27 5.33
N THR A 161 -54.04 -10.11 6.34
CA THR A 161 -54.64 -11.47 6.26
C THR A 161 -56.07 -11.53 5.66
N LYS A 162 -56.58 -10.44 5.06
CA LYS A 162 -57.97 -10.29 4.61
C LYS A 162 -58.20 -10.36 3.10
N LYS A 163 -57.29 -10.93 2.30
CA LYS A 163 -57.62 -11.33 0.92
C LYS A 163 -57.07 -12.72 0.60
N PRO A 164 -57.93 -13.69 0.22
CA PRO A 164 -57.48 -15.04 -0.11
C PRO A 164 -56.63 -15.02 -1.38
N GLU A 165 -55.56 -15.81 -1.31
CA GLU A 165 -54.75 -16.44 -2.37
C GLU A 165 -54.99 -15.99 -3.81
N ASN A 166 -53.99 -15.32 -4.42
CA ASN A 166 -53.64 -15.53 -5.84
C ASN A 166 -52.37 -14.81 -6.33
N THR A 167 -51.39 -14.45 -5.48
CA THR A 167 -50.19 -13.77 -6.00
C THR A 167 -48.91 -14.01 -5.21
N LEU A 168 -48.69 -15.23 -4.74
CA LEU A 168 -47.36 -15.66 -4.30
C LEU A 168 -46.78 -16.54 -5.40
N GLN A 169 -46.21 -15.88 -6.40
CA GLN A 169 -45.37 -16.55 -7.39
C GLN A 169 -43.93 -16.40 -6.89
N GLU A 170 -43.42 -17.44 -6.20
CA GLU A 170 -42.00 -17.55 -5.90
C GLU A 170 -41.26 -17.74 -7.24
N ASN A 171 -40.64 -16.68 -7.74
CA ASN A 171 -39.69 -16.79 -8.84
C ASN A 171 -38.35 -17.29 -8.29
N SER A 172 -38.29 -18.61 -8.08
CA SER A 172 -37.06 -19.35 -7.90
C SER A 172 -36.37 -19.49 -9.26
N ASN A 173 -35.59 -18.49 -9.65
CA ASN A 173 -34.64 -18.65 -10.75
C ASN A 173 -33.22 -18.73 -10.18
N ILE A 174 -32.74 -19.97 -10.16
CA ILE A 174 -31.34 -20.39 -10.00
C ILE A 174 -30.51 -19.85 -11.17
#